data_AF-A0A6P1VX16-F1
#
_entry.id   AF-A0A6P1VX16-F1
#
_cell.length_a   1.000
_cell.length_b   1.000
_cell.length_c   1.000
_cell.angle_alpha   90.00
_cell.angle_beta   90.00
_cell.angle_gamma   90.00
#
_symmetry.space_group_name_H-M   'P 1'
#
loop_
_entity.id
_entity.type
_entity.pdbx_description
1 polymer ?
#
loop_
_entity_poly.entity_id
_entity_poly.type
_entity_poly.pdbx_seq_one_letter_code
_entity_poly.pdbx_strand_id
1 'polypeptide(L)'
;MNTELEGFWSQIIDGYFRHDIKQLEAIDIGDEKYGLCAVEQFMAVASTLELLGKLLSKSAAKIANEDAAWAYYFKHYLAEHKKIKGAIHALVRHGVAHLFLPKYIGISKSVERDALMFKNEEGLPVLNVSKLTSLFIASLNKVKDDLTNDPELSKRFLANYTQLLQSSDSDFDNYRITIDEYIVDHPSTQAETSYKTKSTQEYRQPPQTTVPYRTPITSSKSDD
;
A
#
# COMPACT_ATOMS: atom_id res chain seq x y z
N MET A 1 18.68 -2.42 11.64
CA MET A 1 18.55 -2.34 10.17
C MET A 1 19.07 -0.95 9.77
N ASN A 2 19.34 -0.62 8.50
CA ASN A 2 19.76 0.76 8.15
C ASN A 2 18.63 1.74 8.50
N THR A 3 18.92 2.92 9.06
CA THR A 3 17.91 3.95 9.44
C THR A 3 16.99 4.33 8.29
N GLU A 4 17.47 4.37 7.05
CA GLU A 4 16.62 4.64 5.88
C GLU A 4 15.65 3.50 5.58
N LEU A 5 16.09 2.24 5.73
CA LEU A 5 15.24 1.07 5.60
C LEU A 5 14.20 1.03 6.73
N GLU A 6 14.59 1.41 7.95
CA GLU A 6 13.68 1.52 9.10
C GLU A 6 12.63 2.60 8.86
N GLY A 7 13.04 3.73 8.28
CA GLY A 7 12.13 4.79 7.82
C GLY A 7 11.12 4.29 6.79
N PHE A 8 11.59 3.64 5.72
CA PHE A 8 10.71 3.04 4.71
C PHE A 8 9.72 2.06 5.33
N TRP A 9 10.20 1.16 6.19
CA TRP A 9 9.35 0.13 6.78
C TRP A 9 8.29 0.72 7.71
N SER A 10 8.70 1.63 8.59
CA SER A 10 7.79 2.26 9.56
C SER A 10 6.75 3.16 8.90
N GLN A 11 7.13 3.92 7.86
CA GLN A 11 6.23 4.87 7.20
C GLN A 11 5.38 4.19 6.13
N ILE A 12 6.01 3.48 5.19
CA ILE A 12 5.33 2.95 4.00
C ILE A 12 4.63 1.63 4.32
N ILE A 13 5.34 0.68 4.92
CA ILE A 13 4.78 -0.66 5.16
C ILE A 13 3.86 -0.66 6.38
N ASP A 14 4.35 -0.20 7.52
CA ASP A 14 3.59 -0.26 8.77
C ASP A 14 2.60 0.91 8.88
N GLY A 15 3.02 2.11 8.48
CA GLY A 15 2.23 3.34 8.57
C GLY A 15 1.10 3.44 7.55
N TYR A 16 1.39 3.23 6.26
CA TYR A 16 0.39 3.30 5.19
C TYR A 16 -0.23 1.93 4.91
N PHE A 17 0.54 0.98 4.39
CA PHE A 17 -0.02 -0.26 3.86
C PHE A 17 -0.76 -1.10 4.91
N ARG A 18 -0.10 -1.43 6.04
CA ARG A 18 -0.72 -2.28 7.08
C ARG A 18 -1.90 -1.60 7.76
N HIS A 19 -1.80 -0.29 7.97
CA HIS A 19 -2.91 0.49 8.52
C HIS A 19 -4.12 0.43 7.58
N ASP A 20 -3.92 0.73 6.30
CA ASP A 20 -5.01 0.77 5.31
C ASP A 20 -5.62 -0.61 5.10
N ILE A 21 -4.82 -1.66 5.00
CA ILE A 21 -5.32 -3.04 4.91
C ILE A 21 -6.21 -3.38 6.10
N LYS A 22 -5.80 -3.02 7.33
CA LYS A 22 -6.60 -3.29 8.52
C LYS A 22 -7.96 -2.56 8.47
N GLN A 23 -7.99 -1.33 7.96
CA GLN A 23 -9.24 -0.59 7.79
C GLN A 23 -10.12 -1.24 6.70
N LEU A 24 -9.53 -1.61 5.57
CA LEU A 24 -10.22 -2.24 4.44
C LEU A 24 -10.75 -3.64 4.78
N GLU A 25 -10.05 -4.39 5.62
CA GLU A 25 -10.50 -5.68 6.14
C GLU A 25 -11.76 -5.52 7.00
N ALA A 26 -11.83 -4.47 7.82
CA ALA A 26 -12.97 -4.20 8.71
C ALA A 26 -14.25 -3.74 7.99
N ILE A 27 -14.17 -3.31 6.73
CA ILE A 27 -15.35 -2.90 5.95
C ILE A 27 -16.25 -4.11 5.70
N ASP A 28 -17.48 -4.09 6.19
CA ASP A 28 -18.45 -5.12 5.82
C ASP A 28 -18.86 -4.91 4.36
N ILE A 29 -18.65 -5.94 3.55
CA ILE A 29 -19.13 -5.99 2.18
C ILE A 29 -20.31 -6.93 2.31
N GLY A 30 -21.54 -6.43 2.16
CA GLY A 30 -22.77 -7.13 2.53
C GLY A 30 -22.99 -8.47 1.82
N ASP A 31 -24.22 -8.82 1.45
CA ASP A 31 -24.50 -10.16 0.86
C ASP A 31 -23.82 -10.43 -0.50
N GLU A 32 -23.05 -9.48 -1.04
CA GLU A 32 -22.23 -9.65 -2.24
C GLU A 32 -21.03 -10.57 -1.96
N LYS A 33 -21.24 -11.88 -2.13
CA LYS A 33 -20.18 -12.89 -2.02
C LYS A 33 -19.17 -12.81 -3.18
N TYR A 34 -19.58 -12.32 -4.36
CA TYR A 34 -18.78 -12.28 -5.58
C TYR A 34 -19.04 -10.99 -6.36
N GLY A 35 -18.01 -10.43 -7.01
CA GLY A 35 -18.12 -9.20 -7.81
C GLY A 35 -16.83 -8.40 -7.80
N LEU A 36 -16.92 -7.07 -7.78
CA LEU A 36 -15.80 -6.18 -7.48
C LEU A 36 -15.68 -5.93 -5.97
N CYS A 37 -15.94 -6.96 -5.16
CA CYS A 37 -15.88 -6.88 -3.71
C CYS A 37 -14.41 -6.80 -3.28
N ALA A 38 -14.08 -5.88 -2.37
CA ALA A 38 -12.71 -5.70 -1.84
C ALA A 38 -11.68 -5.29 -2.92
N VAL A 39 -12.11 -4.59 -3.98
CA VAL A 39 -11.21 -4.06 -5.01
C VAL A 39 -10.16 -3.14 -4.40
N GLU A 40 -10.54 -2.30 -3.46
CA GLU A 40 -9.64 -1.37 -2.79
C GLU A 40 -8.53 -2.13 -2.04
N GLN A 41 -8.90 -3.20 -1.33
CA GLN A 41 -7.95 -4.07 -0.64
C GLN A 41 -7.03 -4.77 -1.65
N PHE A 42 -7.59 -5.29 -2.74
CA PHE A 42 -6.80 -5.87 -3.82
C PHE A 42 -5.80 -4.87 -4.41
N MET A 43 -6.23 -3.64 -4.69
CA MET A 43 -5.38 -2.58 -5.25
C MET A 43 -4.29 -2.15 -4.27
N ALA A 44 -4.59 -2.05 -2.98
CA ALA A 44 -3.58 -1.77 -1.95
C ALA A 44 -2.47 -2.83 -1.93
N VAL A 45 -2.84 -4.12 -2.00
CA VAL A 45 -1.86 -5.22 -2.07
C VAL A 45 -1.09 -5.20 -3.39
N ALA A 46 -1.77 -5.06 -4.52
CA ALA A 46 -1.16 -5.07 -5.85
C ALA A 46 -0.14 -3.93 -6.03
N SER A 47 -0.49 -2.71 -5.63
CA SER A 47 0.38 -1.53 -5.70
C SER A 47 1.62 -1.69 -4.82
N THR A 48 1.45 -2.22 -3.61
CA THR A 48 2.59 -2.44 -2.69
C THR A 48 3.50 -3.56 -3.18
N LEU A 49 2.92 -4.62 -3.76
CA LEU A 49 3.68 -5.69 -4.40
C LEU A 49 4.52 -5.17 -5.56
N GLU A 50 3.92 -4.33 -6.41
CA GLU A 50 4.63 -3.71 -7.52
C GLU A 50 5.77 -2.81 -7.04
N LEU A 51 5.50 -1.95 -6.06
CA LEU A 51 6.50 -1.07 -5.45
C LEU A 51 7.69 -1.90 -4.92
N LEU A 52 7.44 -2.91 -4.09
CA LEU A 52 8.48 -3.78 -3.56
C LEU A 52 9.19 -4.54 -4.68
N GLY A 53 8.48 -5.00 -5.69
CA GLY A 53 9.05 -5.62 -6.88
C GLY A 53 10.06 -4.71 -7.58
N LYS A 54 9.71 -3.43 -7.79
CA LYS A 54 10.60 -2.42 -8.37
C LYS A 54 11.84 -2.20 -7.50
N LEU A 55 11.63 -1.97 -6.21
CA LEU A 55 12.71 -1.67 -5.25
C LEU A 55 13.68 -2.85 -5.08
N LEU A 56 13.19 -4.09 -5.07
CA LEU A 56 14.04 -5.28 -4.86
C LEU A 56 14.73 -5.76 -6.15
N SER A 57 14.21 -5.36 -7.33
CA SER A 57 14.71 -5.82 -8.63
C SER A 57 16.15 -5.38 -8.90
N LYS A 58 16.84 -6.13 -9.79
CA LYS A 58 18.24 -5.89 -10.15
C LYS A 58 18.48 -4.63 -11.00
N SER A 59 17.43 -3.94 -11.47
CA SER A 59 17.56 -2.88 -12.46
C SER A 59 17.44 -1.49 -11.83
N ALA A 60 18.58 -0.92 -11.43
CA ALA A 60 18.68 0.49 -11.03
C ALA A 60 18.79 1.45 -12.23
N ALA A 61 19.23 0.96 -13.40
CA ALA A 61 19.44 1.82 -14.58
C ALA A 61 18.13 2.16 -15.33
N LYS A 62 17.08 1.38 -15.10
CA LYS A 62 15.70 1.62 -15.54
C LYS A 62 14.84 0.99 -14.45
N ILE A 63 14.07 1.79 -13.72
CA ILE A 63 13.06 1.25 -12.78
C ILE A 63 12.36 0.12 -13.53
N ALA A 64 12.42 -1.09 -12.98
CA ALA A 64 11.89 -2.27 -13.65
C ALA A 64 10.47 -1.96 -14.13
N ASN A 65 10.16 -2.28 -15.39
CA ASN A 65 8.79 -2.17 -15.85
C ASN A 65 7.88 -3.05 -14.98
N GLU A 66 6.59 -2.74 -14.96
CA GLU A 66 5.59 -3.39 -14.10
C GLU A 66 5.73 -4.92 -14.16
N ASP A 67 5.74 -5.50 -15.36
CA ASP A 67 5.90 -6.93 -15.59
C ASP A 67 7.14 -7.55 -14.90
N ALA A 68 8.28 -6.85 -14.92
CA ALA A 68 9.52 -7.31 -14.30
C ALA A 68 9.49 -7.19 -12.77
N ALA A 69 8.85 -6.16 -12.23
CA ALA A 69 8.64 -6.00 -10.78
C ALA A 69 7.78 -7.15 -10.23
N TRP A 70 6.66 -7.43 -10.89
CA TRP A 70 5.78 -8.55 -10.56
C TRP A 70 6.49 -9.90 -10.71
N ALA A 71 7.26 -10.08 -11.80
CA ALA A 71 8.02 -11.32 -12.02
C ALA A 71 9.06 -11.56 -10.91
N TYR A 72 9.77 -10.52 -10.48
CA TYR A 72 10.74 -10.62 -9.39
C TYR A 72 10.04 -11.03 -8.10
N TYR A 73 9.00 -10.30 -7.70
CA TYR A 73 8.33 -10.56 -6.43
C TYR A 73 7.74 -11.98 -6.37
N PHE A 74 7.02 -12.40 -7.40
CA PHE A 74 6.46 -13.74 -7.45
C PHE A 74 7.52 -14.83 -7.48
N LYS A 75 8.67 -14.59 -8.10
CA LYS A 75 9.76 -15.57 -8.12
C LYS A 75 10.38 -15.80 -6.73
N HIS A 76 10.52 -14.74 -5.94
CA HIS A 76 11.30 -14.77 -4.69
C HIS A 76 10.45 -14.89 -3.42
N TYR A 77 9.22 -14.35 -3.45
CA TYR A 77 8.38 -14.16 -2.27
C TYR A 77 7.02 -14.84 -2.35
N LEU A 78 6.53 -15.15 -3.56
CA LEU A 78 5.29 -15.91 -3.79
C LEU A 78 5.50 -17.07 -4.79
N ALA A 79 6.63 -17.76 -4.68
CA ALA A 79 7.10 -18.75 -5.66
C ALA A 79 6.11 -19.89 -5.91
N GLU A 80 5.42 -20.33 -4.85
CA GLU A 80 4.39 -21.38 -4.91
C GLU A 80 3.18 -20.97 -5.75
N HIS A 81 2.95 -19.67 -5.90
CA HIS A 81 1.84 -19.08 -6.65
C HIS A 81 2.28 -18.47 -7.98
N LYS A 82 3.50 -18.77 -8.48
CA LYS A 82 4.01 -18.20 -9.74
C LYS A 82 3.12 -18.46 -10.97
N LYS A 83 2.35 -19.56 -10.96
CA LYS A 83 1.46 -19.96 -12.08
C LYS A 83 0.27 -19.01 -12.24
N ILE A 84 -0.15 -18.34 -11.17
CA ILE A 84 -1.31 -17.43 -11.19
C ILE A 84 -0.90 -15.96 -11.29
N LYS A 85 0.40 -15.64 -11.28
CA LYS A 85 0.94 -14.29 -11.50
C LYS A 85 0.29 -13.60 -12.70
N GLY A 86 0.21 -14.31 -13.83
CA GLY A 86 -0.36 -13.77 -15.08
C GLY A 86 -1.83 -13.36 -14.93
N ALA A 87 -2.62 -14.16 -14.20
CA ALA A 87 -4.02 -13.85 -13.94
C ALA A 87 -4.18 -12.63 -13.03
N ILE A 88 -3.40 -12.56 -11.94
CA ILE A 88 -3.45 -11.42 -11.01
C ILE A 88 -2.94 -10.14 -11.68
N HIS A 89 -1.86 -10.23 -12.46
CA HIS A 89 -1.34 -9.08 -13.21
C HIS A 89 -2.35 -8.60 -14.27
N ALA A 90 -3.05 -9.52 -14.94
CA ALA A 90 -4.12 -9.17 -15.88
C ALA A 90 -5.31 -8.49 -15.19
N LEU A 91 -5.66 -8.87 -13.95
CA LEU A 91 -6.68 -8.20 -13.15
C LEU A 91 -6.32 -6.72 -12.90
N VAL A 92 -5.06 -6.42 -12.61
CA VAL A 92 -4.60 -5.03 -12.40
C VAL A 92 -4.63 -4.25 -13.71
N ARG A 93 -4.04 -4.81 -14.77
CA ARG A 93 -3.82 -4.10 -16.05
C ARG A 93 -5.08 -3.92 -16.90
N HIS A 94 -5.95 -4.92 -16.91
CA HIS A 94 -7.11 -4.94 -17.79
C HIS A 94 -8.43 -4.83 -17.04
N GLY A 95 -8.37 -4.91 -15.71
CA GLY A 95 -9.47 -5.50 -14.99
C GLY A 95 -10.22 -4.64 -13.99
N VAL A 96 -9.50 -3.79 -13.27
CA VAL A 96 -10.13 -2.86 -12.32
C VAL A 96 -10.47 -1.53 -13.02
N ALA A 97 -9.69 -1.14 -14.03
CA ALA A 97 -9.88 0.12 -14.76
C ALA A 97 -10.97 0.06 -15.85
N HIS A 98 -11.33 -1.13 -16.33
CA HIS A 98 -12.39 -1.31 -17.30
C HIS A 98 -13.55 -2.07 -16.65
N LEU A 99 -14.73 -1.46 -16.65
CA LEU A 99 -16.06 -1.98 -16.24
C LEU A 99 -16.47 -3.37 -16.82
N PHE A 100 -15.54 -4.09 -17.47
CA PHE A 100 -15.75 -5.32 -18.22
C PHE A 100 -15.50 -6.62 -17.44
N LEU A 101 -14.73 -6.58 -16.34
CA LEU A 101 -14.46 -7.80 -15.57
C LEU A 101 -15.57 -8.37 -14.69
N PRO A 102 -16.58 -7.60 -14.21
CA PRO A 102 -17.66 -8.19 -13.39
C PRO A 102 -18.37 -9.37 -14.07
N LYS A 103 -18.26 -9.48 -15.41
CA LYS A 103 -18.87 -10.56 -16.21
C LYS A 103 -18.05 -11.86 -16.29
N TYR A 104 -16.75 -11.84 -15.96
CA TYR A 104 -15.84 -12.96 -16.27
C TYR A 104 -14.87 -13.34 -15.14
N ILE A 105 -14.73 -12.52 -14.09
CA ILE A 105 -13.93 -12.84 -12.91
C ILE A 105 -14.45 -12.10 -11.69
N GLY A 106 -14.45 -12.77 -10.54
CA GLY A 106 -14.80 -12.18 -9.25
C GLY A 106 -13.57 -11.83 -8.42
N ILE A 107 -13.73 -10.84 -7.57
CA ILE A 107 -12.84 -10.50 -6.47
C ILE A 107 -13.70 -10.61 -5.21
N SER A 108 -13.19 -11.32 -4.20
CA SER A 108 -13.95 -11.53 -2.96
C SER A 108 -13.04 -11.68 -1.76
N LYS A 109 -13.52 -11.22 -0.60
CA LYS A 109 -12.88 -11.43 0.70
C LYS A 109 -13.72 -12.29 1.66
N SER A 110 -14.96 -12.64 1.28
CA SER A 110 -15.98 -13.26 2.14
C SER A 110 -16.03 -14.79 2.03
N VAL A 111 -15.03 -15.41 1.41
CA VAL A 111 -15.05 -16.86 1.14
C VAL A 111 -14.01 -17.58 2.00
N GLU A 112 -14.49 -18.45 2.90
CA GLU A 112 -13.68 -19.40 3.67
C GLU A 112 -13.16 -20.53 2.77
N ARG A 113 -12.33 -20.19 1.79
CA ARG A 113 -11.63 -21.16 0.95
C ARG A 113 -10.13 -20.94 1.03
N ASP A 114 -9.39 -22.02 1.23
CA ASP A 114 -7.93 -22.01 1.31
C ASP A 114 -7.22 -21.85 -0.05
N ALA A 115 -7.99 -21.64 -1.12
CA ALA A 115 -7.46 -21.43 -2.47
C ALA A 115 -7.34 -19.93 -2.79
N LEU A 116 -6.19 -19.52 -3.31
CA LEU A 116 -5.95 -18.14 -3.77
C LEU A 116 -6.84 -17.78 -4.98
N MET A 117 -7.09 -18.74 -5.86
CA MET A 117 -8.11 -18.63 -6.90
C MET A 117 -9.00 -19.86 -6.90
N PHE A 118 -10.31 -19.68 -7.07
CA PHE A 118 -11.30 -20.76 -7.12
C PHE A 118 -12.41 -20.43 -8.14
N LYS A 119 -13.35 -21.34 -8.37
CA LYS A 119 -14.55 -21.07 -9.15
C LYS A 119 -15.75 -20.87 -8.23
N ASN A 120 -16.57 -19.85 -8.48
CA ASN A 120 -17.84 -19.68 -7.78
C ASN A 120 -18.89 -20.69 -8.29
N GLU A 121 -20.12 -20.58 -7.78
CA GLU A 121 -21.26 -21.43 -8.14
C GLU A 121 -21.63 -21.35 -9.64
N GLU A 122 -21.34 -20.23 -10.29
CA GLU A 122 -21.56 -19.99 -11.72
C GLU A 122 -20.37 -20.46 -12.59
N GLY A 123 -19.33 -21.01 -11.97
CA GLY A 123 -18.12 -21.46 -12.66
C GLY A 123 -17.14 -20.35 -13.04
N LEU A 124 -17.40 -19.11 -12.62
CA LEU A 124 -16.52 -17.96 -12.85
C LEU A 124 -15.29 -18.03 -11.94
N PRO A 125 -14.08 -17.73 -12.45
CA PRO A 125 -12.90 -17.62 -11.62
C PRO A 125 -13.08 -16.48 -10.59
N VAL A 126 -12.64 -16.69 -9.36
CA VAL A 126 -12.69 -15.71 -8.27
C VAL A 126 -11.32 -15.65 -7.59
N LEU A 127 -10.80 -14.45 -7.40
CA LEU A 127 -9.62 -14.17 -6.57
C LEU A 127 -10.05 -14.00 -5.11
N ASN A 128 -9.42 -14.78 -4.21
CA ASN A 128 -9.58 -14.62 -2.77
C ASN A 128 -8.62 -13.53 -2.26
N VAL A 129 -9.14 -12.33 -2.00
CA VAL A 129 -8.35 -11.18 -1.53
C VAL A 129 -7.85 -11.37 -0.11
N SER A 130 -8.64 -11.97 0.78
CA SER A 130 -8.21 -12.30 2.14
C SER A 130 -7.00 -13.23 2.13
N LYS A 131 -7.04 -14.27 1.28
CA LYS A 131 -5.90 -15.18 1.10
C LYS A 131 -4.69 -14.47 0.49
N LEU A 132 -4.90 -13.65 -0.55
CA LEU A 132 -3.82 -12.86 -1.17
C LEU A 132 -3.14 -11.94 -0.14
N THR A 133 -3.95 -11.21 0.64
CA THR A 133 -3.49 -10.30 1.68
C THR A 133 -2.68 -11.05 2.74
N SER A 134 -3.19 -12.18 3.22
CA SER A 134 -2.50 -13.03 4.21
C SER A 134 -1.15 -13.52 3.69
N LEU A 135 -1.09 -14.02 2.45
CA LEU A 135 0.14 -14.46 1.81
C LEU A 135 1.14 -13.32 1.64
N PHE A 136 0.65 -12.14 1.25
CA PHE A 136 1.48 -10.97 1.07
C PHE A 136 2.03 -10.43 2.40
N ILE A 137 1.22 -10.37 3.45
CA ILE A 137 1.67 -10.00 4.79
C ILE A 137 2.76 -10.95 5.29
N ALA A 138 2.60 -12.25 5.06
CA ALA A 138 3.62 -13.23 5.40
C ALA A 138 4.91 -12.99 4.60
N SER A 139 4.80 -12.65 3.30
CA SER A 139 5.98 -12.37 2.49
C SER A 139 6.66 -11.05 2.86
N LEU A 140 5.97 -10.05 3.40
CA LEU A 140 6.58 -8.83 3.93
C LEU A 140 7.60 -9.12 5.02
N ASN A 141 7.31 -10.06 5.92
CA ASN A 141 8.26 -10.45 6.97
C ASN A 141 9.53 -11.03 6.35
N LYS A 142 9.38 -11.90 5.34
CA LYS A 142 10.52 -12.45 4.59
C LYS A 142 11.33 -11.37 3.86
N VAL A 143 10.66 -10.40 3.23
CA VAL A 143 11.35 -9.26 2.59
C VAL A 143 12.16 -8.47 3.62
N LYS A 144 11.60 -8.21 4.81
CA LYS A 144 12.30 -7.51 5.90
C LYS A 144 13.54 -8.28 6.37
N ASP A 145 13.41 -9.59 6.53
CA ASP A 145 14.50 -10.47 6.94
C ASP A 145 15.60 -10.51 5.87
N ASP A 146 15.24 -10.63 4.59
CA ASP A 146 16.20 -10.61 3.48
C ASP A 146 16.94 -9.27 3.42
N LEU A 147 16.24 -8.15 3.54
CA LEU A 147 16.88 -6.82 3.59
C LEU A 147 17.81 -6.69 4.79
N THR A 148 17.44 -7.23 5.95
CA THR A 148 18.29 -7.18 7.15
C THR A 148 19.57 -8.01 6.99
N ASN A 149 19.49 -9.15 6.31
CA ASN A 149 20.56 -10.15 6.27
C ASN A 149 21.37 -10.17 4.95
N ASP A 150 20.90 -9.52 3.88
CA ASP A 150 21.60 -9.38 2.60
C ASP A 150 21.98 -7.90 2.36
N PRO A 151 23.23 -7.51 2.66
CA PRO A 151 23.69 -6.13 2.48
C PRO A 151 23.62 -5.64 1.03
N GLU A 152 23.78 -6.52 0.05
CA GLU A 152 23.76 -6.16 -1.37
C GLU A 152 22.33 -5.92 -1.85
N LEU A 153 21.37 -6.74 -1.39
CA LEU A 153 19.95 -6.48 -1.59
C LEU A 153 19.53 -5.17 -0.93
N SER A 154 19.97 -4.91 0.30
CA SER A 154 19.71 -3.66 1.02
C SER A 154 20.24 -2.43 0.29
N LYS A 155 21.50 -2.47 -0.14
CA LYS A 155 22.12 -1.39 -0.90
C LYS A 155 21.35 -1.10 -2.19
N ARG A 156 20.96 -2.16 -2.91
CA ARG A 156 20.17 -2.06 -4.13
C ARG A 156 18.78 -1.47 -3.88
N PHE A 157 18.10 -1.93 -2.83
CA PHE A 157 16.81 -1.42 -2.44
C PHE A 157 16.85 0.09 -2.21
N LEU A 158 17.83 0.56 -1.44
CA LEU A 158 17.98 1.98 -1.12
C LEU A 158 18.29 2.80 -2.37
N ALA A 159 19.18 2.32 -3.25
CA ALA A 159 19.48 3.01 -4.50
C ALA A 159 18.21 3.19 -5.37
N ASN A 160 17.40 2.14 -5.50
CA ASN A 160 16.14 2.19 -6.24
C ASN A 160 15.11 3.11 -5.55
N TYR A 161 15.08 3.12 -4.21
CA TYR A 161 14.18 3.97 -3.43
C TYR A 161 14.53 5.46 -3.58
N THR A 162 15.81 5.81 -3.47
CA THR A 162 16.29 7.18 -3.70
C THR A 162 15.97 7.65 -5.11
N GLN A 163 16.18 6.81 -6.13
CA GLN A 163 15.84 7.14 -7.51
C GLN A 163 14.34 7.36 -7.70
N LEU A 164 13.50 6.53 -7.07
CA LEU A 164 12.05 6.69 -7.14
C LEU A 164 11.60 8.03 -6.56
N LEU A 165 12.13 8.42 -5.39
CA LEU A 165 11.85 9.72 -4.76
C LEU A 165 12.27 10.90 -5.66
N GLN A 166 13.45 10.79 -6.28
CA GLN A 166 13.93 11.83 -7.21
C GLN A 166 13.08 11.93 -8.48
N SER A 167 12.57 10.81 -9.01
CA SER A 167 11.66 10.82 -10.15
C SER A 167 10.26 11.32 -9.81
N SER A 168 9.75 11.03 -8.60
CA SER A 168 8.43 11.48 -8.18
C SER A 168 8.36 12.99 -7.99
N ASP A 169 9.44 13.64 -7.54
CA ASP A 169 9.46 15.09 -7.41
C ASP A 169 9.32 15.76 -8.80
N SER A 170 10.01 15.24 -9.82
CA SER A 170 9.87 15.75 -11.19
C SER A 170 8.50 15.47 -11.82
N ASP A 171 7.90 14.31 -11.55
CA ASP A 171 6.58 13.97 -12.09
C ASP A 171 5.47 14.75 -11.37
N PHE A 172 5.57 14.93 -10.05
CA PHE A 172 4.57 15.65 -9.25
C PHE A 172 4.54 17.14 -9.60
N ASP A 173 5.71 17.76 -9.82
CA ASP A 173 5.79 19.14 -10.30
C ASP A 173 5.16 19.28 -11.70
N ASN A 174 5.38 18.32 -12.60
CA ASN A 174 4.75 18.30 -13.92
C ASN A 174 3.22 18.11 -13.85
N TYR A 175 2.72 17.24 -12.97
CA TYR A 175 1.28 17.08 -12.75
C TYR A 175 0.64 18.33 -12.15
N ARG A 176 1.34 19.01 -11.22
CA ARG A 176 0.85 20.27 -10.64
C ARG A 176 0.73 21.37 -11.69
N ILE A 177 1.74 21.51 -12.56
CA ILE A 177 1.72 22.44 -13.69
C ILE A 177 0.53 22.13 -14.62
N THR A 178 0.33 20.85 -14.97
CA THR A 178 -0.77 20.43 -15.85
C THR A 178 -2.16 20.70 -15.23
N ILE A 179 -2.31 20.49 -13.93
CA ILE A 179 -3.56 20.77 -13.21
C ILE A 179 -3.82 22.27 -13.12
N ASP A 180 -2.78 23.06 -12.82
CA ASP A 180 -2.89 24.52 -12.76
C ASP A 180 -3.24 25.12 -14.14
N GLU A 181 -2.64 24.62 -15.22
CA GLU A 181 -3.00 25.00 -16.60
C GLU A 181 -4.45 24.60 -16.95
N TYR A 182 -4.88 23.40 -16.56
CA TYR A 182 -6.25 22.93 -16.81
C TYR A 182 -7.30 23.75 -16.04
N ILE A 183 -7.00 24.19 -14.81
CA ILE A 183 -7.87 25.07 -14.00
C ILE A 183 -7.95 26.48 -14.58
N VAL A 184 -6.87 26.98 -15.18
CA VAL A 184 -6.84 28.30 -15.85
C VAL A 184 -7.67 28.28 -17.13
N ASP A 185 -7.62 27.20 -17.91
CA ASP A 185 -8.37 27.08 -19.17
C ASP A 185 -9.85 26.70 -19.00
N HIS A 186 -10.26 26.20 -17.82
CA HIS A 186 -11.65 25.84 -17.52
C HIS A 186 -12.13 26.45 -16.19
N PRO A 187 -12.46 27.76 -16.13
CA PRO A 187 -12.80 28.46 -14.88
C PRO A 187 -14.06 27.95 -14.17
N SER A 188 -14.93 27.21 -14.87
CA SER A 188 -16.18 26.66 -14.31
C SER A 188 -15.96 25.62 -13.21
N THR A 189 -14.77 25.03 -13.10
CA THR A 189 -14.42 24.11 -12.01
C THR A 189 -14.14 24.79 -10.67
N GLN A 190 -13.97 26.13 -10.62
CA GLN A 190 -13.77 26.84 -9.36
C GLN A 190 -15.05 27.01 -8.53
N ALA A 191 -16.23 26.91 -9.15
CA ALA A 191 -17.51 27.11 -8.47
C ALA A 191 -17.91 25.92 -7.57
N GLU A 192 -17.47 24.70 -7.87
CA GLU A 192 -17.82 23.49 -7.09
C GLU A 192 -16.77 23.12 -6.02
N THR A 193 -15.57 23.70 -6.05
CA THR A 193 -14.57 23.59 -4.95
C THR A 193 -14.85 24.48 -3.73
N SER A 194 -15.96 25.23 -3.73
CA SER A 194 -16.34 26.11 -2.62
C SER A 194 -17.01 25.39 -1.43
N TYR A 195 -17.19 24.06 -1.50
CA TYR A 195 -17.51 23.25 -0.33
C TYR A 195 -16.26 22.56 0.23
N LYS A 196 -15.75 23.15 1.33
CA LYS A 196 -14.73 22.64 2.28
C LYS A 196 -13.25 22.99 2.04
N THR A 197 -12.95 24.25 1.73
CA THR A 197 -11.74 24.93 2.24
C THR A 197 -12.09 25.76 3.47
N LYS A 198 -12.50 25.06 4.53
CA LYS A 198 -12.48 25.55 5.92
C LYS A 198 -11.94 24.44 6.82
N SER A 199 -10.68 24.02 6.63
CA SER A 199 -9.96 23.28 7.68
C SER A 199 -8.43 23.29 7.54
N THR A 200 -7.81 24.37 7.04
CA THR A 200 -6.34 24.46 6.95
C THR A 200 -5.73 25.61 7.74
N GLN A 201 -6.50 26.27 8.62
CA GLN A 201 -5.97 27.19 9.64
C GLN A 201 -6.09 26.70 11.09
N GLU A 202 -6.40 25.42 11.31
CA GLU A 202 -6.25 24.77 12.62
C GLU A 202 -5.34 23.55 12.52
N TYR A 203 -4.09 23.76 12.11
CA TYR A 203 -3.01 22.92 12.63
C TYR A 203 -2.85 23.29 14.11
N ARG A 204 -3.61 22.58 14.95
CA ARG A 204 -3.41 22.58 16.40
C ARG A 204 -1.95 22.20 16.66
N GLN A 205 -1.28 23.01 17.49
CA GLN A 205 -0.06 22.61 18.15
C GLN A 205 -0.26 21.22 18.81
N PRO A 206 0.77 20.37 18.88
CA PRO A 206 0.67 19.13 19.64
C PRO A 206 0.26 19.46 21.08
N PRO A 207 -0.58 18.65 21.73
CA PRO A 207 -1.04 18.92 23.08
C PRO A 207 0.17 19.03 24.01
N GLN A 208 0.35 20.20 24.63
CA GLN A 208 1.22 20.33 25.79
C GLN A 208 0.59 19.52 26.92
N THR A 209 1.06 18.30 27.13
CA THR A 209 0.83 17.59 28.39
C THR A 209 1.60 18.33 29.48
N THR A 210 0.90 19.19 30.22
CA THR A 210 1.30 19.62 31.56
C THR A 210 1.20 18.41 32.48
N VAL A 211 2.28 17.64 32.57
CA VAL A 211 2.45 16.72 33.68
C VAL A 211 2.75 17.59 34.90
N PRO A 212 1.89 17.65 35.94
CA PRO A 212 2.29 18.29 37.18
C PRO A 212 3.47 17.49 37.75
N TYR A 213 4.60 18.16 37.89
CA TYR A 213 5.78 17.66 38.59
C TYR A 213 5.32 17.23 39.99
N ARG A 214 5.28 15.93 40.27
CA ARG A 214 5.15 15.45 41.64
C ARG A 214 6.42 15.86 42.38
N THR A 215 6.28 16.80 43.30
CA THR A 215 7.32 17.11 44.28
C THR A 215 7.71 15.82 45.00
N PRO A 216 9.02 15.52 45.15
CA PRO A 216 9.45 14.41 45.98
C PRO A 216 8.98 14.64 47.41
N ILE A 217 8.29 13.65 47.99
CA ILE A 217 8.02 13.62 49.43
C ILE A 217 9.38 13.37 50.09
N THR A 218 10.03 14.43 50.57
CA THR A 218 11.12 14.30 51.52
C THR A 218 10.52 13.95 52.88
N SER A 219 10.81 12.74 53.35
CA SER A 219 10.68 12.42 54.76
C SER A 219 11.72 13.22 55.54
N SER A 220 11.29 14.06 56.47
CA SER A 220 12.10 14.45 57.62
C SER A 220 11.19 14.81 58.78
N LYS A 221 11.66 14.38 59.95
CA LYS A 221 11.06 14.36 61.28
C LYS A 221 10.81 15.76 61.87
N SER A 222 10.38 15.73 63.14
CA SER A 222 10.39 16.75 64.21
C SER A 222 9.35 17.86 64.13
N ASP A 223 8.74 18.35 65.21
CA ASP A 223 8.72 18.01 66.64
C ASP A 223 7.45 18.71 67.22
N ASP A 224 7.04 18.26 68.41
CA ASP A 224 5.98 18.78 69.32
C ASP A 224 4.51 18.37 69.10
#